data_AF-A0AAD4TDZ4-F1
#
_entry.id   AF-A0AAD4TDZ4-F1
#
_cell.length_a   1.000
_cell.length_b   1.000
_cell.length_c   1.000
_cell.angle_alpha   90.00
_cell.angle_beta   90.00
_cell.angle_gamma   90.00
#
_symmetry.space_group_name_H-M   'P 1'
#
loop_
_entity.id
_entity.type
_entity.pdbx_description
1 polymer ?
#
loop_
_entity_poly.entity_id
_entity_poly.type
_entity_poly.pdbx_seq_one_letter_code
_entity_poly.pdbx_strand_id
1 'polypeptide(L)'
;MNGECISSKLWLNDLAGSERVAKPYVQGDVLKETQIINRSLSALGDVIAALATKSPHIPFRNSKHTHLLQDFLGVEKEPLNICP
;
A
#
# COMPACT_ATOMS: atom_id res chain seq x y z
N MET A 1 -25.43 14.77 27.48
CA MET A 1 -25.23 13.87 26.31
C MET A 1 -24.17 14.53 25.45
N ASN A 2 -22.93 14.05 25.54
CA ASN A 2 -21.81 14.65 24.86
C ASN A 2 -21.88 14.17 23.40
N GLY A 3 -22.06 15.11 22.46
CA GLY A 3 -22.24 14.82 21.04
C GLY A 3 -20.95 14.41 20.37
N GLU A 4 -20.39 13.26 20.74
CA GLU A 4 -19.24 12.69 20.05
C GLU A 4 -19.66 12.23 18.65
N CYS A 5 -19.08 12.85 17.63
CA CYS A 5 -19.24 12.47 16.24
C CYS A 5 -18.12 11.48 15.88
N ILE A 6 -18.49 10.22 15.62
CA ILE A 6 -17.55 9.18 15.17
C ILE A 6 -17.50 9.22 13.64
N SER A 7 -16.31 9.52 13.10
CA SER A 7 -16.02 9.40 11.67
C SER A 7 -15.20 8.13 11.42
N SER A 8 -15.63 7.30 10.47
CA SER A 8 -14.90 6.11 10.03
C SER A 8 -14.62 6.18 8.53
N LYS A 9 -13.55 5.53 8.08
CA LYS A 9 -13.16 5.44 6.67
C LYS A 9 -13.08 3.98 6.28
N LEU A 10 -13.86 3.58 5.26
CA LEU A 10 -13.80 2.26 4.64
C LEU A 10 -13.09 2.39 3.28
N TRP A 11 -12.14 1.51 3.03
CA TRP A 11 -11.41 1.44 1.76
C TRP A 11 -11.62 0.06 1.13
N LEU A 12 -12.10 0.05 -0.11
CA LEU A 12 -12.24 -1.15 -0.93
C LEU A 12 -11.19 -1.07 -2.04
N ASN A 13 -10.26 -2.02 -2.06
CA ASN A 13 -9.24 -2.13 -3.10
C ASN A 13 -9.47 -3.39 -3.91
N ASP A 14 -9.62 -3.23 -5.22
CA ASP A 14 -9.64 -4.34 -6.18
C ASP A 14 -8.23 -4.52 -6.75
N LEU A 15 -7.63 -5.69 -6.50
CA LEU A 15 -6.24 -5.96 -6.86
C LEU A 15 -6.20 -6.95 -8.02
N ALA A 16 -5.36 -6.61 -9.02
CA ALA A 16 -5.05 -7.53 -10.10
C ALA A 16 -4.32 -8.80 -9.58
N GLY A 17 -4.28 -9.83 -10.44
CA GLY A 17 -3.62 -11.09 -10.11
C GLY A 17 -2.13 -10.95 -9.80
N SER A 18 -1.63 -11.80 -8.90
CA SER A 18 -0.23 -11.85 -8.45
C SER A 18 0.58 -12.96 -9.13
N GLU A 19 0.09 -13.47 -10.26
CA GLU A 19 0.72 -14.58 -10.96
C GLU A 19 2.15 -14.26 -11.41
N ARG A 20 3.03 -15.23 -11.18
CA ARG A 20 4.42 -15.14 -11.60
C ARG A 20 4.52 -15.28 -13.10
N VAL A 21 5.27 -14.37 -13.73
CA VAL A 21 5.66 -14.49 -15.14
C VAL A 21 6.73 -15.56 -15.28
N ALA A 22 6.32 -16.83 -15.25
CA ALA A 22 7.22 -17.97 -15.45
C ALA A 22 7.31 -18.40 -16.93
N LYS A 23 6.56 -17.75 -17.84
CA LYS A 23 6.46 -18.15 -19.23
C LYS A 23 7.43 -17.36 -20.12
N PRO A 24 8.32 -18.02 -20.88
CA PRO A 24 9.18 -17.36 -21.87
C PRO A 24 8.43 -16.76 -23.07
N TYR A 25 7.11 -16.98 -23.15
CA TYR A 25 6.26 -16.57 -24.26
C TYR A 25 5.53 -15.22 -24.08
N VAL A 26 5.65 -14.59 -22.90
CA VAL A 26 5.09 -13.26 -22.67
C VAL A 26 6.16 -12.24 -23.06
N GLN A 27 6.00 -11.60 -24.21
CA GLN A 27 6.95 -10.63 -24.76
C GLN A 27 6.29 -9.27 -24.97
N GLY A 28 7.12 -8.23 -25.11
CA GLY A 28 6.65 -6.89 -25.43
C GLY A 28 5.89 -6.23 -24.28
N ASP A 29 4.78 -5.56 -24.60
CA ASP A 29 4.09 -4.70 -23.65
C ASP A 29 3.30 -5.45 -22.58
N VAL A 30 2.82 -6.66 -22.88
CA VAL A 30 2.16 -7.53 -21.88
C VAL A 30 3.14 -7.91 -20.77
N LEU A 31 4.40 -8.20 -21.10
CA LEU A 31 5.42 -8.50 -20.09
C LEU A 31 5.66 -7.29 -19.18
N LYS A 32 5.75 -6.09 -19.75
CA LYS A 32 5.92 -4.84 -19.00
C LYS A 32 4.72 -4.59 -18.08
N GLU A 33 3.51 -4.78 -18.58
CA GLU A 33 2.28 -4.62 -17.80
C GLU A 33 2.26 -5.59 -16.62
N THR A 34 2.50 -6.88 -16.84
CA THR A 34 2.52 -7.87 -15.76
C THR A 34 3.65 -7.59 -14.75
N GLN A 35 4.81 -7.11 -15.20
CA GLN A 35 5.88 -6.67 -14.29
C GLN A 35 5.47 -5.47 -13.43
N ILE A 36 4.74 -4.50 -13.98
CA ILE A 36 4.24 -3.34 -13.24
C ILE A 36 3.21 -3.78 -12.19
N ILE A 37 2.27 -4.66 -12.56
CA ILE A 37 1.27 -5.24 -11.65
C ILE A 37 1.99 -5.93 -10.48
N ASN A 38 2.87 -6.88 -10.79
CA ASN A 38 3.58 -7.65 -9.77
C ASN A 38 4.49 -6.78 -8.88
N ARG A 39 5.08 -5.70 -9.43
CA ARG A 39 5.86 -4.75 -8.63
C ARG A 39 4.99 -4.06 -7.59
N SER A 40 3.80 -3.61 -7.96
CA SER A 40 2.90 -2.94 -7.03
C SER A 40 2.37 -3.87 -5.93
N LEU A 41 2.08 -5.13 -6.28
CA LEU A 41 1.62 -6.16 -5.33
C LEU A 41 2.73 -6.61 -4.40
N SER A 42 3.96 -6.77 -4.90
CA SER A 42 5.12 -7.13 -4.06
C SER A 42 5.43 -6.02 -3.05
N ALA A 43 5.43 -4.76 -3.50
CA ALA A 43 5.63 -3.63 -2.60
C ALA A 43 4.56 -3.57 -1.49
N LEU A 44 3.30 -3.90 -1.81
CA LEU A 44 2.23 -4.00 -0.82
C LEU A 44 2.50 -5.12 0.20
N GLY A 45 2.96 -6.29 -0.27
CA GLY A 45 3.39 -7.38 0.60
C GLY A 45 4.51 -6.97 1.56
N ASP A 46 5.52 -6.25 1.07
CA ASP A 46 6.63 -5.74 1.88
C ASP A 46 6.14 -4.77 2.97
N VAL A 47 5.22 -3.87 2.62
CA VAL A 47 4.60 -2.93 3.57
C VAL A 47 3.83 -3.67 4.66
N ILE A 48 2.97 -4.62 4.29
CA ILE A 48 2.18 -5.41 5.24
C ILE A 48 3.11 -6.21 6.18
N ALA A 49 4.15 -6.84 5.64
CA ALA A 49 5.12 -7.58 6.44
C ALA A 49 5.89 -6.66 7.40
N ALA A 50 6.33 -5.49 6.95
CA ALA A 50 7.01 -4.50 7.78
C ALA A 50 6.10 -3.98 8.91
N LEU A 51 4.81 -3.76 8.63
CA LEU A 51 3.83 -3.34 9.64
C LEU A 51 3.59 -4.46 10.67
N ALA A 52 3.39 -5.69 10.22
CA ALA A 52 3.17 -6.85 11.09
C ALA A 52 4.36 -7.10 12.03
N THR A 53 5.58 -6.83 11.56
CA THR A 53 6.82 -6.96 12.34
C THR A 53 7.19 -5.71 13.13
N LYS A 54 6.39 -4.64 13.06
CA LYS A 54 6.67 -3.33 13.68
C LYS A 54 8.07 -2.81 13.31
N SER A 55 8.47 -3.01 12.05
CA SER A 55 9.73 -2.49 11.53
C SER A 55 9.81 -0.97 11.72
N PRO A 56 10.96 -0.41 12.12
CA PRO A 56 11.14 1.04 12.26
C PRO A 56 10.99 1.78 10.92
N HIS A 57 11.25 1.09 9.80
CA HIS A 57 11.05 1.63 8.47
C HIS A 57 10.02 0.80 7.70
N ILE A 58 8.96 1.47 7.23
CA ILE A 58 7.92 0.88 6.39
C ILE A 58 8.09 1.39 4.96
N PRO A 59 8.28 0.51 3.95
CA PRO A 59 8.68 0.91 2.60
C PRO A 59 7.52 1.39 1.72
N PHE A 60 6.69 2.33 2.21
CA PHE A 60 5.56 2.87 1.46
C PHE A 60 5.95 3.51 0.11
N ARG A 61 7.21 3.94 -0.05
CA ARG A 61 7.72 4.58 -1.26
C ARG A 61 8.12 3.62 -2.39
N ASN A 62 8.05 2.31 -2.18
CA ASN A 62 8.45 1.32 -3.19
C ASN A 62 7.52 1.26 -4.41
N SER A 63 6.29 1.76 -4.29
CA SER A 63 5.36 1.90 -5.41
C SER A 63 4.40 3.08 -5.22
N LYS A 64 3.77 3.55 -6.31
CA LYS A 64 2.70 4.55 -6.22
C LYS A 64 1.51 4.05 -5.40
N HIS A 65 1.17 2.76 -5.54
CA HIS A 65 0.07 2.12 -4.83
C HIS A 65 0.30 2.18 -3.32
N THR A 66 1.45 1.70 -2.84
CA THR A 66 1.80 1.74 -1.42
C THR A 66 1.97 3.16 -0.89
N HIS A 67 2.39 4.11 -1.72
CA HIS A 67 2.52 5.52 -1.31
C HIS A 67 1.15 6.12 -0.99
N LEU A 68 0.15 5.85 -1.82
CA LEU A 68 -1.23 6.28 -1.57
C LEU A 68 -1.83 5.57 -0.34
N LEU A 69 -1.45 4.31 -0.10
CA LEU A 69 -1.94 3.55 1.05
C LEU A 69 -1.31 3.94 2.39
N GLN A 70 -0.27 4.78 2.39
CA GLN A 70 0.44 5.17 3.61
C GLN A 70 -0.51 5.80 4.64
N ASP A 71 -1.43 6.64 4.20
CA ASP A 71 -2.41 7.31 5.06
C ASP A 71 -3.52 6.35 5.57
N PHE A 72 -3.63 5.14 4.99
CA PHE A 72 -4.64 4.14 5.38
C PHE A 72 -4.08 3.04 6.27
N LEU A 73 -2.81 2.67 6.09
CA LEU A 73 -2.19 1.52 6.75
C LEU A 73 -1.46 1.88 8.06
N GLY A 74 -1.75 3.05 8.62
CA GLY A 74 -1.47 3.30 10.03
C GLY A 74 -0.13 3.93 10.34
N VAL A 75 0.38 4.85 9.51
CA VAL A 75 1.19 5.92 10.09
C VAL A 75 0.24 7.00 10.54
N GLU A 76 -0.31 6.89 11.75
CA GLU A 76 -0.86 8.06 12.42
C GLU A 76 0.27 9.09 12.48
N LYS A 77 0.20 10.12 11.65
CA LYS A 77 0.95 11.33 11.94
C LYS A 77 0.30 11.86 13.21
N GLU A 78 1.04 11.88 14.32
CA GLU A 78 0.59 12.67 15.45
C GLU A 78 0.17 14.04 14.91
N PRO A 79 -1.04 14.52 15.23
CA PRO A 79 -1.42 15.86 14.87
C PRO A 79 -0.36 16.78 15.49
N LEU A 80 0.40 17.44 14.62
CA LEU A 80 1.36 18.46 15.05
C LEU A 80 0.52 19.59 15.64
N ASN A 81 0.35 19.56 16.96
CA ASN A 81 -0.25 20.64 17.72
C ASN A 81 0.74 21.81 17.69
N ILE A 82 0.65 22.62 16.64
CA ILE A 82 1.22 23.96 16.65
C ILE A 82 0.25 24.82 17.46
N CYS A 83 0.49 24.91 18.77
CA CYS A 83 -0.15 25.93 19.59
C CYS A 83 0.49 27.30 19.27
N PRO A 84 -0.30 28.38 19.10
CA PRO A 84 0.21 29.73 18.88
C PRO A 84 0.88 30.33 20.12
#